data_AF-A0A661C1U5-F1
#
_entry.id   AF-A0A661C1U5-F1
#
_cell.length_a   1.000
_cell.length_b   1.000
_cell.length_c   1.000
_cell.angle_alpha   90.00
_cell.angle_beta   90.00
_cell.angle_gamma   90.00
#
_symmetry.space_group_name_H-M   'P 1'
#
loop_
_entity.id
_entity.type
_entity.pdbx_description
1 polymer ?
#
loop_
_entity_poly.entity_id
_entity_poly.type
_entity_poly.pdbx_seq_one_letter_code
_entity_poly.pdbx_strand_id
1 'polypeptide(L)'
;MAYVDLNPIRATMAKTPEQSEHTSIQQRIKKAINAQQPGHRDQQPEALFPFSGYPRKDMPQGLPFQLNDYLELVDWSGRILRDDKKGAAPDHLPGILQRLDMDAKQFSYLA
;
A
#
# COMPACT_ATOMS: atom_id res chain seq x y z
N MET A 1 -9.19 2.58 -6.32
CA MET A 1 -8.56 2.70 -4.99
C MET A 1 -7.34 3.61 -5.07
N ALA A 2 -6.27 3.21 -5.80
CA ALA A 2 -5.03 3.99 -5.94
C ALA A 2 -5.22 5.47 -6.30
N TYR A 3 -6.09 5.80 -7.26
CA TYR A 3 -6.33 7.19 -7.67
C TYR A 3 -6.78 8.09 -6.52
N VAL A 4 -7.74 7.62 -5.71
CA VAL A 4 -8.26 8.38 -4.56
C VAL A 4 -7.20 8.49 -3.47
N ASP A 5 -6.44 7.42 -3.25
CA ASP A 5 -5.35 7.37 -2.28
C ASP A 5 -4.17 8.29 -2.64
N LEU A 6 -4.02 8.62 -3.93
CA LEU A 6 -3.05 9.61 -4.44
C LEU A 6 -3.60 11.04 -4.47
N ASN A 7 -4.89 11.27 -4.19
CA ASN A 7 -5.45 12.63 -4.22
C ASN A 7 -4.75 13.61 -3.28
N PRO A 8 -4.40 13.25 -2.03
CA PRO A 8 -3.66 14.17 -1.15
C PRO A 8 -2.29 14.54 -1.73
N ILE A 9 -1.60 13.62 -2.39
CA ILE A 9 -0.31 13.90 -3.05
C ILE A 9 -0.52 14.86 -4.22
N ARG A 10 -1.51 14.59 -5.07
CA ARG A 10 -1.89 15.44 -6.21
C ARG A 10 -2.32 16.85 -5.79
N ALA A 11 -3.01 16.95 -4.67
CA ALA A 11 -3.44 18.21 -4.08
C ALA A 11 -2.33 18.92 -3.29
N THR A 12 -1.11 18.37 -3.28
CA THR A 12 0.05 18.87 -2.50
C THR A 12 -0.18 18.92 -0.98
N MET A 13 -1.15 18.14 -0.49
CA MET A 13 -1.46 17.98 0.93
C MET A 13 -0.62 16.89 1.60
N ALA A 14 -0.04 15.98 0.83
CA ALA A 14 0.87 14.94 1.29
C ALA A 14 2.07 14.81 0.34
N LYS A 15 3.24 14.39 0.85
CA LYS A 15 4.40 14.11 0.00
C LYS A 15 4.52 12.63 -0.36
N THR A 16 3.98 11.75 0.48
CA THR A 16 4.07 10.30 0.29
C THR A 16 2.74 9.62 0.63
N PRO A 17 2.48 8.40 0.14
CA PRO A 17 1.22 7.71 0.41
C PRO A 17 0.94 7.45 1.91
N GLU A 18 1.98 7.29 2.71
CA GLU A 18 1.92 7.15 4.17
C GLU A 18 1.33 8.40 4.85
N GLN A 19 1.55 9.57 4.25
CA GLN A 19 1.10 10.87 4.74
C GLN A 19 -0.27 11.29 4.20
N SER A 20 -0.87 10.50 3.30
CA SER A 20 -2.19 10.79 2.71
C SER A 20 -3.31 10.62 3.74
N GLU A 21 -3.56 11.63 4.57
CA GLU A 21 -4.58 11.56 5.63
C GLU A 21 -5.98 11.26 5.10
N HIS A 22 -6.76 10.53 5.91
CA HIS A 22 -8.15 10.16 5.62
C HIS A 22 -8.35 9.33 4.34
N THR A 23 -7.31 8.67 3.84
CA THR A 23 -7.38 7.76 2.69
C THR A 23 -7.39 6.29 3.10
N SER A 24 -7.75 5.42 2.15
CA SER A 24 -7.78 3.97 2.42
C SER A 24 -6.37 3.38 2.54
N ILE A 25 -5.39 3.92 1.81
CA ILE A 25 -3.99 3.53 1.93
C ILE A 25 -3.43 3.86 3.32
N GLN A 26 -3.74 5.02 3.89
CA GLN A 26 -3.27 5.36 5.24
C GLN A 26 -3.83 4.39 6.28
N GLN A 27 -5.13 4.05 6.20
CA GLN A 27 -5.74 3.09 7.11
C GLN A 27 -5.08 1.71 7.00
N ARG A 28 -4.81 1.26 5.78
CA ARG A 28 -4.15 -0.02 5.52
C ARG A 28 -2.71 -0.04 6.05
N ILE A 29 -1.93 1.01 5.80
CA ILE A 29 -0.57 1.15 6.31
C ILE A 29 -0.57 1.14 7.84
N LYS A 30 -1.42 1.96 8.47
CA LYS A 30 -1.53 2.03 9.94
C LYS A 30 -1.88 0.67 10.56
N LYS A 31 -2.75 -0.12 9.93
CA LYS A 31 -3.07 -1.46 10.43
C LYS A 31 -1.91 -2.44 10.18
N ALA A 32 -1.28 -2.39 9.02
CA ALA A 32 -0.21 -3.31 8.63
C ALA A 32 1.04 -3.16 9.51
N ILE A 33 1.48 -1.93 9.79
CA ILE A 33 2.67 -1.68 10.63
C ILE A 33 2.47 -2.10 12.08
N ASN A 34 1.24 -2.08 12.57
CA ASN A 34 0.91 -2.45 13.95
C ASN A 34 0.62 -3.95 14.11
N ALA A 35 0.60 -4.71 13.03
CA ALA A 35 0.22 -6.11 13.09
C ALA A 35 1.42 -7.03 13.37
N GLN A 36 1.23 -7.94 14.31
CA GLN A 36 2.28 -8.85 14.77
C GLN A 36 2.66 -9.93 13.74
N GLN A 37 1.73 -10.36 12.88
CA GLN A 37 1.94 -11.46 11.93
C GLN A 37 1.82 -11.01 10.47
N PRO A 38 2.91 -11.08 9.67
CA PRO A 38 2.93 -10.70 8.25
C PRO A 38 1.93 -11.46 7.39
N GLY A 39 1.30 -10.80 6.43
CA GLY A 39 0.47 -11.44 5.40
C GLY A 39 -0.90 -11.95 5.85
N HIS A 40 -1.25 -11.78 7.14
CA HIS A 40 -2.55 -12.20 7.66
C HIS A 40 -3.66 -11.18 7.38
N ARG A 41 -4.91 -11.66 7.31
CA ARG A 41 -6.10 -10.80 7.16
C ARG A 41 -6.23 -9.80 8.31
N ASP A 42 -5.73 -10.15 9.49
CA ASP A 42 -5.74 -9.32 10.70
C ASP A 42 -4.82 -8.09 10.58
N GLN A 43 -3.96 -8.04 9.56
CA GLN A 43 -3.17 -6.87 9.20
C GLN A 43 -3.93 -5.80 8.43
N GLN A 44 -5.23 -6.02 8.16
CA GLN A 44 -6.04 -5.15 7.32
C GLN A 44 -7.21 -4.51 8.10
N PRO A 45 -7.62 -3.27 7.76
CA PRO A 45 -8.74 -2.63 8.45
C PRO A 45 -10.05 -3.38 8.19
N GLU A 46 -10.82 -3.66 9.25
CA GLU A 46 -12.11 -4.36 9.14
C GLU A 46 -13.15 -3.60 8.32
N ALA A 47 -13.09 -2.26 8.36
CA ALA A 47 -14.00 -1.39 7.60
C ALA A 47 -13.72 -1.36 6.09
N LEU A 48 -12.60 -1.95 5.63
CA LEU A 48 -12.23 -1.98 4.22
C LEU A 48 -12.33 -3.41 3.66
N PHE A 49 -12.72 -3.51 2.39
CA PHE A 49 -12.74 -4.80 1.71
C PHE A 49 -11.33 -5.40 1.68
N PRO A 50 -11.13 -6.64 2.16
CA PRO A 50 -9.80 -7.19 2.40
C PRO A 50 -9.11 -7.63 1.10
N PHE A 51 -7.79 -7.62 1.10
CA PHE A 51 -6.95 -8.34 0.14
C PHE A 51 -6.87 -9.80 0.56
N SER A 52 -7.28 -10.69 -0.34
CA SER A 52 -7.30 -12.15 -0.12
C SER A 52 -6.10 -12.85 -0.75
N GLY A 53 -5.18 -12.10 -1.36
CA GLY A 53 -4.01 -12.63 -2.04
C GLY A 53 -4.35 -13.21 -3.43
N TYR A 54 -3.41 -13.96 -3.98
CA TYR A 54 -3.53 -14.52 -5.33
C TYR A 54 -4.67 -15.55 -5.44
N PRO A 55 -5.37 -15.60 -6.58
CA PRO A 55 -6.44 -16.57 -6.82
C PRO A 55 -6.00 -18.01 -6.54
N ARG A 56 -6.81 -18.74 -5.78
CA ARG A 56 -6.61 -20.16 -5.46
C ARG A 56 -7.95 -20.86 -5.27
N LYS A 57 -7.94 -22.19 -5.34
CA LYS A 57 -9.09 -23.01 -4.95
C LYS A 57 -9.39 -22.71 -3.47
N ASP A 58 -10.65 -22.43 -3.14
CA ASP A 58 -11.12 -22.06 -1.80
C ASP A 58 -10.60 -20.70 -1.26
N MET A 59 -10.52 -19.70 -2.14
CA MET A 59 -10.16 -18.32 -1.77
C MET A 59 -11.28 -17.64 -0.96
N PRO A 60 -10.98 -17.01 0.20
CA PRO A 60 -11.95 -16.21 0.92
C PRO A 60 -12.33 -14.94 0.15
N GLN A 61 -13.54 -14.44 0.35
CA GLN A 61 -14.02 -13.21 -0.29
C GLN A 61 -13.08 -12.03 0.00
N GLY A 62 -12.59 -11.39 -1.08
CA GLY A 62 -11.69 -10.24 -1.02
C GLY A 62 -11.08 -9.93 -2.38
N LEU A 63 -10.19 -8.94 -2.42
CA LEU A 63 -9.47 -8.52 -3.62
C LEU A 63 -8.40 -9.57 -4.00
N PRO A 64 -8.30 -9.98 -5.29
CA PRO A 64 -7.44 -11.09 -5.73
C PRO A 64 -5.98 -10.70 -5.97
N PHE A 65 -5.37 -10.00 -5.00
CA PHE A 65 -3.96 -9.59 -5.00
C PHE A 65 -3.52 -9.31 -3.56
N GLN A 66 -2.22 -9.17 -3.31
CA GLN A 66 -1.71 -8.92 -1.96
C GLN A 66 -1.77 -7.44 -1.59
N LEU A 67 -1.80 -7.15 -0.28
CA LEU A 67 -1.67 -5.79 0.23
C LEU A 67 -0.33 -5.16 -0.18
N ASN A 68 0.76 -5.93 -0.19
CA ASN A 68 2.08 -5.43 -0.57
C ASN A 68 2.09 -4.97 -2.04
N ASP A 69 1.57 -5.79 -2.95
CA ASP A 69 1.42 -5.44 -4.38
C ASP A 69 0.63 -4.13 -4.54
N TYR A 70 -0.42 -3.95 -3.72
CA TYR A 70 -1.21 -2.73 -3.71
C TYR A 70 -0.40 -1.50 -3.28
N LEU A 71 0.35 -1.62 -2.18
CA LEU A 71 1.16 -0.51 -1.66
C LEU A 71 2.22 -0.11 -2.69
N GLU A 72 2.93 -1.08 -3.26
CA GLU A 72 3.91 -0.83 -4.32
C GLU A 72 3.26 -0.15 -5.52
N LEU A 73 2.15 -0.69 -6.03
CA LEU A 73 1.43 -0.09 -7.16
C LEU A 73 1.09 1.39 -6.91
N VAL A 74 0.66 1.74 -5.69
CA VAL A 74 0.35 3.13 -5.33
C VAL A 74 1.61 3.99 -5.26
N ASP A 75 2.71 3.50 -4.67
CA ASP A 75 3.99 4.22 -4.61
C ASP A 75 4.54 4.50 -6.02
N TRP A 76 4.61 3.46 -6.86
CA TRP A 76 5.03 3.57 -8.26
C TRP A 76 4.15 4.55 -9.03
N SER A 77 2.82 4.46 -8.88
CA SER A 77 1.89 5.38 -9.54
C SER A 77 2.03 6.82 -9.06
N GLY A 78 2.33 7.02 -7.77
CA GLY A 78 2.55 8.34 -7.18
C GLY A 78 3.85 9.02 -7.62
N ARG A 79 4.88 8.23 -7.94
CA ARG A 79 6.16 8.68 -8.52
C ARG A 79 6.04 9.04 -9.99
N ILE A 80 5.36 8.18 -10.76
CA ILE A 80 5.11 8.39 -12.21
C ILE A 80 4.18 9.59 -12.46
N LEU A 81 3.61 10.20 -11.42
CA LEU A 81 2.74 11.37 -11.46
C LEU A 81 3.50 12.68 -11.83
N ARG A 82 4.30 12.59 -12.89
CA ARG A 82 4.81 13.60 -13.83
C ARG A 82 5.48 14.83 -13.21
N ASP A 83 6.79 14.93 -13.44
CA ASP A 83 7.69 16.05 -13.10
C ASP A 83 7.19 17.45 -13.49
N ASP A 84 6.22 17.55 -14.41
CA ASP A 84 5.64 18.81 -14.88
C ASP A 84 4.47 19.32 -14.01
N LYS A 85 4.05 18.55 -12.99
CA LYS A 85 2.95 18.93 -12.09
C LYS A 85 3.41 18.94 -10.62
N LYS A 86 2.96 19.98 -9.89
CA LYS A 86 3.10 20.01 -8.43
C LYS A 86 2.33 18.82 -7.84
N GLY A 87 2.99 17.97 -7.06
CA GLY A 87 2.35 16.83 -6.36
C GLY A 87 2.72 15.43 -6.87
N ALA A 88 4.01 15.15 -6.98
CA ALA A 88 4.56 13.80 -7.20
C ALA A 88 5.25 13.30 -5.92
N ALA A 89 5.25 11.98 -5.71
CA ALA A 89 6.04 11.36 -4.65
C ALA A 89 7.54 11.46 -4.99
N PRO A 90 8.44 11.72 -4.02
CA PRO A 90 9.86 11.92 -4.34
C PRO A 90 10.56 10.64 -4.83
N ASP A 91 11.20 10.72 -5.99
CA ASP A 91 11.88 9.57 -6.61
C ASP A 91 13.09 9.05 -5.84
N HIS A 92 13.75 9.91 -5.07
CA HIS A 92 14.94 9.53 -4.28
C HIS A 92 14.61 8.70 -3.04
N LEU A 93 13.33 8.58 -2.65
CA LEU A 93 12.96 7.79 -1.49
C LEU A 93 13.01 6.29 -1.81
N PRO A 94 13.41 5.42 -0.85
CA PRO A 94 13.28 3.96 -0.98
C PRO A 94 11.85 3.54 -1.29
N GLY A 95 11.63 2.33 -1.80
CA GLY A 95 10.28 1.81 -2.08
C GLY A 95 9.42 1.79 -0.81
N ILE A 96 8.10 1.92 -0.96
CA ILE A 96 7.19 2.00 0.20
C ILE A 96 7.34 0.83 1.19
N LEU A 97 7.57 -0.40 0.72
CA LEU A 97 7.76 -1.54 1.62
C LEU A 97 9.04 -1.42 2.45
N GLN A 98 10.10 -0.83 1.89
CA GLN A 98 11.34 -0.55 2.63
C GLN A 98 11.14 0.55 3.65
N ARG A 99 10.42 1.61 3.30
CA ARG A 99 10.10 2.71 4.23
C ARG A 99 9.23 2.26 5.40
N LEU A 100 8.41 1.22 5.19
CA LEU A 100 7.52 0.64 6.19
C LEU A 100 8.12 -0.56 6.94
N ASP A 101 9.38 -0.94 6.67
CA ASP A 101 10.02 -2.14 7.22
C ASP A 101 9.21 -3.45 6.96
N MET A 102 8.63 -3.53 5.77
CA MET A 102 7.82 -4.66 5.29
C MET A 102 8.53 -5.50 4.21
N ASP A 103 9.67 -5.03 3.70
CA ASP A 103 10.44 -5.66 2.60
C ASP A 103 11.02 -7.04 2.99
N ALA A 104 11.53 -7.19 4.22
CA ALA A 104 12.13 -8.44 4.69
C ALA A 104 11.16 -9.63 4.79
N LYS A 105 9.85 -9.39 4.75
CA LYS A 105 8.80 -10.41 4.94
C LYS A 105 8.38 -11.10 3.63
N GLN A 106 8.98 -10.71 2.50
CA GLN A 106 8.54 -11.16 1.17
C GLN A 106 9.21 -12.46 0.70
N PHE A 107 10.39 -12.82 1.23
CA PHE A 107 11.21 -13.93 0.71
C PHE A 107 11.08 -15.28 1.43
N SER A 108 10.27 -15.40 2.49
CA SER A 108 10.15 -16.65 3.25
C SER A 108 9.27 -17.73 2.59
N TYR A 109 8.87 -17.57 1.32
CA TYR A 109 7.96 -18.50 0.62
C TYR A 109 8.66 -19.38 -0.45
N LEU A 110 10.00 -19.43 -0.45
CA LEU A 110 10.79 -20.28 -1.36
C LEU A 110 11.64 -21.35 -0.64
N ALA A 111 11.29 -21.74 0.58
CA ALA A 111 11.92 -22.86 1.30
C ALA A 111 10.94 -24.01 1.54
#